data_AF-S3C9F3-F1
#
_entry.id   AF-S3C9F3-F1
#
_cell.length_a   1.000
_cell.length_b   1.000
_cell.length_c   1.000
_cell.angle_alpha   90.00
_cell.angle_beta   90.00
_cell.angle_gamma   90.00
#
_symmetry.space_group_name_H-M   'P 1'
#
loop_
_entity.id
_entity.type
_entity.pdbx_description
1 polymer ?
#
loop_
_entity_poly.entity_id
_entity_poly.type
_entity_poly.pdbx_seq_one_letter_code
_entity_poly.pdbx_strand_id
1 'polypeptide(L)'
;DLLEAHGTGTRLGDPIEAQALINTYGTAHTPDRPLHLGSLKSNIGHTQAAAGVAGVIKAVQAIRHRTMPASLYADNPTAEVDWSAGTVRLLAQARPWEAAAYPRRAGVSSFGMSGTNAHLIVEEYRPDPERGEPPAEAPAWSDVAVPLVLSAKSPQALREQASALSRHLRDHPEEPL
;
A
#
# COMPACT_ATOMS: atom_id res chain seq x y z
N ASP A 1 -2.58 0.85 11.69
CA ASP A 1 -1.13 1.05 11.56
C ASP A 1 -0.78 2.17 10.58
N LEU A 2 -1.23 2.09 9.33
CA LEU A 2 -0.99 3.09 8.28
C LEU A 2 -2.31 3.72 7.85
N LEU A 3 -2.28 5.00 7.49
CA LEU A 3 -3.38 5.67 6.81
C LEU A 3 -2.86 6.42 5.59
N GLU A 4 -3.37 6.03 4.43
CA GLU A 4 -3.25 6.74 3.17
C GLU A 4 -4.35 7.81 3.11
N ALA A 5 -3.97 9.05 3.38
CA ALA A 5 -4.86 10.20 3.45
C ALA A 5 -5.37 10.60 2.06
N HIS A 6 -6.47 11.36 2.04
CA HIS A 6 -6.79 12.18 0.89
C HIS A 6 -5.68 13.20 0.63
N GLY A 7 -5.18 13.88 1.68
CA GLY A 7 -3.88 14.56 1.77
C GLY A 7 -3.47 15.29 0.49
N THR A 8 -4.20 16.36 0.17
CA THR A 8 -4.04 17.12 -1.08
C THR A 8 -3.07 18.28 -0.97
N GLY A 9 -2.50 18.54 0.21
CA GLY A 9 -1.59 19.66 0.43
C GLY A 9 -2.34 20.99 0.57
N THR A 10 -3.64 20.96 0.84
CA THR A 10 -4.45 22.19 0.92
C THR A 10 -4.37 22.78 2.32
N ARG A 11 -4.19 24.10 2.42
CA ARG A 11 -4.05 24.78 3.72
C ARG A 11 -5.25 24.57 4.65
N LEU A 12 -6.44 24.41 4.09
CA LEU A 12 -7.67 24.19 4.87
C LEU A 12 -8.01 22.71 5.02
N GLY A 13 -7.90 21.92 3.95
CA GLY A 13 -8.35 20.52 3.95
C GLY A 13 -7.46 19.61 4.77
N ASP A 14 -6.14 19.80 4.72
CA ASP A 14 -5.19 18.92 5.42
C ASP A 14 -5.34 19.01 6.96
N PRO A 15 -5.47 20.20 7.58
CA PRO A 15 -5.81 20.29 9.01
C PRO A 15 -7.14 19.64 9.37
N ILE A 16 -8.19 19.81 8.55
CA ILE A 16 -9.50 19.22 8.79
C ILE A 16 -9.42 17.68 8.76
N GLU A 17 -8.74 17.13 7.75
CA GLU A 17 -8.55 15.68 7.64
C GLU A 17 -7.72 15.13 8.82
N ALA A 18 -6.59 15.76 9.14
CA ALA A 18 -5.75 15.33 10.26
C ALA A 18 -6.49 15.35 11.59
N GLN A 19 -7.27 16.41 11.87
CA GLN A 19 -8.05 16.51 13.10
C GLN A 19 -9.14 15.44 13.18
N ALA A 20 -9.83 15.16 12.07
CA ALA A 20 -10.81 14.08 12.00
C ALA A 20 -10.17 12.72 12.33
N LEU A 21 -8.98 12.45 11.77
CA LEU A 21 -8.24 11.22 12.02
C LEU A 21 -7.74 11.11 13.47
N ILE A 22 -7.26 12.20 14.06
CA ILE A 22 -6.86 12.23 15.47
C ILE A 22 -8.08 11.93 16.37
N ASN A 23 -9.21 12.57 16.10
CA ASN A 23 -10.43 12.37 16.89
C ASN A 23 -11.01 10.96 16.76
N THR A 24 -10.92 10.34 15.58
CA THR A 24 -11.48 9.01 15.33
C THR A 24 -10.51 7.90 15.68
N TYR A 25 -9.30 7.89 15.09
CA TYR A 25 -8.33 6.81 15.25
C TYR A 25 -7.36 7.06 16.41
N GLY A 26 -7.05 8.31 16.74
CA GLY A 26 -6.07 8.64 17.77
C GLY A 26 -6.43 8.10 19.16
N THR A 27 -7.72 7.90 19.45
CA THR A 27 -8.21 7.32 20.71
C THR A 27 -7.87 5.83 20.87
N ALA A 28 -7.63 5.12 19.76
CA ALA A 28 -7.24 3.72 19.73
C ALA A 28 -5.72 3.51 19.62
N HIS A 29 -4.93 4.58 19.61
CA HIS A 29 -3.47 4.55 19.45
C HIS A 29 -2.79 5.27 20.62
N THR A 30 -1.49 5.02 20.77
CA THR A 30 -0.66 5.60 21.84
C THR A 30 0.61 6.22 21.22
N PRO A 31 1.36 7.07 21.96
CA PRO A 31 2.60 7.64 21.44
C PRO A 31 3.67 6.60 21.07
N ASP A 32 3.71 5.44 21.74
CA ASP A 32 4.60 4.33 21.41
C ASP A 32 4.12 3.53 20.18
N ARG A 33 2.81 3.53 19.91
CA ARG A 33 2.19 2.84 18.76
C ARG A 33 1.21 3.76 18.02
N PRO A 34 1.72 4.81 17.36
CA PRO A 34 0.88 5.78 16.67
C PRO A 34 0.32 5.23 15.37
N LEU A 35 -0.76 5.85 14.89
CA LEU A 35 -1.18 5.73 13.50
C LEU A 35 -0.21 6.53 12.62
N HIS A 36 0.37 5.89 11.60
CA HIS A 36 1.20 6.56 10.61
C HIS A 36 0.35 7.16 9.49
N LEU A 37 0.53 8.45 9.22
CA LEU A 37 -0.23 9.22 8.26
C LEU A 37 0.65 9.63 7.07
N GLY A 38 0.23 9.31 5.84
CA GLY A 38 0.92 9.73 4.62
C GLY A 38 -0.01 9.86 3.42
N SER A 39 0.53 10.37 2.29
CA SER A 39 -0.23 10.49 1.03
C SER A 39 0.69 10.26 -0.17
N LEU A 40 0.29 9.35 -1.06
CA LEU A 40 0.95 9.08 -2.34
C LEU A 40 0.98 10.32 -3.26
N LYS A 41 0.07 11.28 -3.05
CA LYS A 41 -0.01 12.50 -3.87
C LYS A 41 1.25 13.35 -3.75
N SER A 42 2.00 13.20 -2.65
CA SER A 42 3.31 13.85 -2.50
C SER A 42 4.35 13.35 -3.52
N ASN A 43 4.18 12.14 -4.08
CA ASN A 43 5.09 11.55 -5.08
C ASN A 43 4.62 11.80 -6.52
N ILE A 44 3.31 11.66 -6.78
CA ILE A 44 2.77 11.61 -8.16
C ILE A 44 1.72 12.68 -8.45
N GLY A 45 1.51 13.61 -7.52
CA GLY A 45 0.46 14.62 -7.61
C GLY A 45 -0.95 14.05 -7.41
N HIS A 46 -1.96 14.92 -7.58
CA HIS A 46 -3.35 14.51 -7.46
C HIS A 46 -3.89 13.97 -8.80
N THR A 47 -3.92 12.65 -8.94
CA THR A 47 -4.39 11.93 -10.14
C THR A 47 -5.92 11.91 -10.33
N GLN A 48 -6.62 12.89 -9.75
CA GLN A 48 -8.06 13.08 -9.83
C GLN A 48 -8.85 11.78 -9.60
N ALA A 49 -9.61 11.31 -10.61
CA ALA A 49 -10.45 10.12 -10.54
C ALA A 49 -9.66 8.84 -10.19
N ALA A 50 -8.36 8.79 -10.48
CA ALA A 50 -7.49 7.66 -10.14
C ALA A 50 -6.87 7.74 -8.73
N ALA A 51 -7.14 8.81 -7.97
CA ALA A 51 -6.48 9.01 -6.67
C ALA A 51 -6.79 7.90 -5.67
N GLY A 52 -8.04 7.43 -5.63
CA GLY A 52 -8.44 6.34 -4.73
C GLY A 52 -7.72 5.02 -5.04
N VAL A 53 -7.73 4.58 -6.31
CA VAL A 53 -7.07 3.32 -6.71
C VAL A 53 -5.55 3.40 -6.56
N ALA A 54 -4.94 4.56 -6.80
CA ALA A 54 -3.51 4.75 -6.57
C ALA A 54 -3.15 4.56 -5.08
N GLY A 55 -3.98 5.11 -4.16
CA GLY A 55 -3.83 4.90 -2.72
C GLY A 55 -4.00 3.43 -2.31
N VAL A 56 -4.97 2.72 -2.90
CA VAL A 56 -5.17 1.27 -2.67
C VAL A 56 -3.95 0.47 -3.14
N ILE A 57 -3.41 0.76 -4.33
CA ILE A 57 -2.21 0.10 -4.86
C ILE A 57 -1.03 0.32 -3.90
N LYS A 58 -0.82 1.56 -3.42
CA LYS A 58 0.22 1.84 -2.42
C LYS A 58 0.01 1.04 -1.14
N ALA A 59 -1.20 0.96 -0.61
CA ALA A 59 -1.49 0.22 0.61
C ALA A 59 -1.19 -1.29 0.45
N VAL A 60 -1.64 -1.89 -0.65
CA VAL A 60 -1.36 -3.31 -0.97
C VAL A 60 0.14 -3.56 -1.11
N GLN A 61 0.86 -2.69 -1.82
CA GLN A 61 2.30 -2.83 -2.00
C GLN A 61 3.05 -2.62 -0.68
N ALA A 62 2.62 -1.68 0.17
CA ALA A 62 3.20 -1.46 1.50
C ALA A 62 3.05 -2.70 2.40
N ILE A 63 1.89 -3.37 2.35
CA ILE A 63 1.67 -4.65 3.04
C ILE A 63 2.57 -5.75 2.47
N ARG A 64 2.58 -5.93 1.14
CA ARG A 64 3.39 -6.95 0.45
C ARG A 64 4.88 -6.82 0.78
N HIS A 65 5.40 -5.59 0.75
CA HIS A 65 6.81 -5.29 1.03
C HIS A 65 7.09 -5.02 2.50
N ARG A 66 6.10 -5.17 3.39
CA ARG A 66 6.20 -4.96 4.85
C ARG A 66 6.93 -3.66 5.20
N THR A 67 6.62 -2.59 4.48
CA THR A 67 7.28 -1.29 4.60
C THR A 67 6.23 -0.19 4.51
N MET A 68 6.26 0.76 5.41
CA MET A 68 5.48 2.00 5.32
C MET A 68 6.31 3.03 4.53
N PRO A 69 5.98 3.34 3.27
CA PRO A 69 6.77 4.25 2.44
C PRO A 69 6.60 5.71 2.86
N ALA A 70 7.67 6.50 2.76
CA ALA A 70 7.67 7.92 3.12
C ALA A 70 6.63 8.72 2.32
N SER A 71 6.01 9.69 2.99
CA SER A 71 5.28 10.80 2.36
C SER A 71 6.26 11.95 2.19
N LEU A 72 6.41 12.45 0.97
CA LEU A 72 7.34 13.56 0.67
C LEU A 72 6.80 14.88 1.21
N TYR A 73 7.70 15.82 1.50
CA TYR A 73 7.40 17.17 1.97
C TYR A 73 6.65 17.23 3.32
N ALA A 74 6.77 16.18 4.13
CA ALA A 74 6.05 16.00 5.39
C ALA A 74 6.92 16.23 6.64
N ASP A 75 8.13 16.79 6.49
CA ASP A 75 9.10 16.99 7.59
C ASP A 75 8.64 18.03 8.61
N ASN A 76 7.89 19.04 8.16
CA ASN A 76 7.38 20.12 8.99
C ASN A 76 5.85 20.04 9.09
N PRO A 77 5.29 19.51 10.19
CA PRO A 77 3.84 19.46 10.37
C PRO A 77 3.23 20.85 10.44
N THR A 78 1.99 21.00 9.95
CA THR A 78 1.22 22.24 10.09
C THR A 78 0.94 22.57 11.56
N ALA A 79 1.03 23.85 11.93
CA ALA A 79 0.71 24.36 13.26
C ALA A 79 -0.80 24.44 13.53
N GLU A 80 -1.63 24.30 12.49
CA GLU A 80 -3.10 24.30 12.58
C GLU A 80 -3.68 23.00 13.17
N VAL A 81 -2.81 22.02 13.51
CA VAL A 81 -3.19 20.73 14.10
C VAL A 81 -2.39 20.53 15.38
N ASP A 82 -3.05 20.11 16.46
CA ASP A 82 -2.38 19.70 17.68
C ASP A 82 -1.88 18.26 17.58
N TRP A 83 -0.57 18.12 17.36
CA TRP A 83 0.11 16.82 17.29
C TRP A 83 0.61 16.31 18.64
N SER A 84 0.41 17.07 19.73
CA SER A 84 1.05 16.81 21.03
C SER A 84 0.67 15.48 21.65
N ALA A 85 -0.55 14.99 21.39
CA ALA A 85 -1.00 13.67 21.83
C ALA A 85 -0.13 12.54 21.24
N GLY A 86 0.52 12.77 20.10
CA GLY A 86 1.48 11.84 19.50
C GLY A 86 0.90 10.52 19.01
N THR A 87 -0.42 10.35 19.04
CA THR A 87 -1.16 9.13 18.65
C THR A 87 -1.36 9.00 17.13
N VAL A 88 -1.15 10.10 16.39
CA VAL A 88 -1.04 10.12 14.92
C VAL A 88 0.26 10.82 14.56
N ARG A 89 1.03 10.27 13.62
CA ARG A 89 2.33 10.83 13.18
C ARG A 89 2.46 10.86 11.68
N LEU A 90 2.92 11.98 11.14
CA LEU A 90 3.32 12.09 9.74
C LEU A 90 4.46 11.12 9.42
N LEU A 91 4.32 10.40 8.31
CA LEU A 91 5.27 9.40 7.84
C LEU A 91 6.32 10.04 6.92
N ALA A 92 7.16 10.93 7.46
CA ALA A 92 8.18 11.64 6.68
C ALA A 92 9.34 10.74 6.21
N GLN A 93 9.56 9.61 6.88
CA GLN A 93 10.59 8.64 6.53
C GLN A 93 9.99 7.25 6.36
N ALA A 94 10.54 6.49 5.41
CA ALA A 94 10.15 5.11 5.20
C ALA A 94 10.57 4.28 6.41
N ARG A 95 9.71 3.35 6.84
CA ARG A 95 10.02 2.47 7.98
C ARG A 95 9.53 1.05 7.76
N PRO A 96 10.18 0.05 8.37
CA PRO A 96 9.64 -1.30 8.40
C PRO A 96 8.23 -1.30 9.01
N TRP A 97 7.34 -2.09 8.40
CA TRP A 97 6.03 -2.40 8.94
C TRP A 97 6.13 -3.75 9.63
N GLU A 98 6.55 -3.73 10.88
CA GLU A 98 6.86 -4.94 11.65
C GLU A 98 5.65 -5.87 11.81
N ALA A 99 5.92 -7.16 11.99
CA ALA A 99 4.88 -8.14 12.22
C ALA A 99 4.29 -7.95 13.62
N ALA A 100 2.98 -8.02 13.72
CA ALA A 100 2.25 -7.98 14.98
C ALA A 100 1.36 -9.22 15.14
N ALA A 101 0.86 -9.42 16.35
CA ALA A 101 -0.13 -10.48 16.65
C ALA A 101 -1.41 -10.37 15.80
N TYR A 102 -1.69 -9.19 15.25
CA TYR A 102 -2.81 -8.91 14.36
C TYR A 102 -2.31 -8.60 12.93
N PRO A 103 -3.12 -8.83 11.88
CA PRO A 103 -2.77 -8.50 10.50
C PRO A 103 -2.54 -7.01 10.31
N ARG A 104 -1.57 -6.67 9.46
CA ARG A 104 -1.27 -5.26 9.11
C ARG A 104 -2.52 -4.62 8.50
N ARG A 105 -2.85 -3.40 8.94
CA ARG A 105 -4.03 -2.67 8.45
C ARG A 105 -3.69 -1.26 7.96
N ALA A 106 -4.12 -0.98 6.73
CA ALA A 106 -4.12 0.35 6.13
C ALA A 106 -5.53 0.90 6.00
N GLY A 107 -5.74 2.16 6.38
CA GLY A 107 -6.89 2.95 5.91
C GLY A 107 -6.55 3.69 4.62
N VAL A 108 -7.53 3.88 3.72
CA VAL A 108 -7.39 4.70 2.50
C VAL A 108 -8.56 5.66 2.41
N SER A 109 -8.28 6.97 2.39
CA SER A 109 -9.28 8.04 2.28
C SER A 109 -9.24 8.71 0.91
N SER A 110 -10.42 8.99 0.35
CA SER A 110 -10.55 9.81 -0.86
C SER A 110 -11.82 10.66 -0.79
N PHE A 111 -11.65 11.98 -0.87
CA PHE A 111 -12.74 12.95 -0.75
C PHE A 111 -12.92 13.69 -2.07
N GLY A 112 -14.11 13.60 -2.64
CA GLY A 112 -14.46 14.30 -3.86
C GLY A 112 -14.75 15.77 -3.58
N MET A 113 -14.37 16.66 -4.51
CA MET A 113 -14.63 18.10 -4.41
C MET A 113 -16.14 18.43 -4.30
N SER A 114 -17.02 17.56 -4.78
CA SER A 114 -18.47 17.67 -4.63
C SER A 114 -18.99 17.31 -3.22
N GLY A 115 -18.13 16.89 -2.30
CA GLY A 115 -18.48 16.47 -0.94
C GLY A 115 -18.74 14.96 -0.78
N THR A 116 -18.61 14.15 -1.83
CA THR A 116 -18.75 12.68 -1.72
C THR A 116 -17.46 12.07 -1.19
N ASN A 117 -17.54 11.40 -0.05
CA ASN A 117 -16.39 10.83 0.65
C ASN A 117 -16.39 9.30 0.58
N ALA A 118 -15.21 8.71 0.46
CA ALA A 118 -15.01 7.27 0.56
C ALA A 118 -13.83 6.97 1.49
N HIS A 119 -13.98 5.90 2.28
CA HIS A 119 -12.93 5.38 3.16
C HIS A 119 -12.94 3.86 3.12
N LEU A 120 -11.77 3.23 2.98
CA LEU A 120 -11.62 1.78 2.93
C LEU A 120 -10.58 1.32 3.95
N ILE A 121 -10.77 0.11 4.46
CA ILE A 121 -9.77 -0.60 5.26
C ILE A 121 -9.24 -1.78 4.44
N VAL A 122 -7.92 -1.85 4.30
CA VAL A 122 -7.20 -2.95 3.66
C VAL A 122 -6.43 -3.71 4.74
N GLU A 123 -6.67 -5.01 4.82
CA GLU A 123 -6.04 -5.90 5.78
C GLU A 123 -5.12 -6.89 5.08
N GLU A 124 -3.96 -7.15 5.68
CA GLU A 124 -3.04 -8.20 5.27
C GLU A 124 -3.73 -9.57 5.28
N TYR A 125 -3.70 -10.24 4.14
CA TYR A 125 -4.05 -11.65 4.07
C TYR A 125 -3.01 -12.48 4.83
N ARG A 126 -3.48 -13.29 5.78
CA ARG A 126 -2.67 -14.31 6.45
C ARG A 126 -3.26 -15.67 6.09
N PRO A 127 -2.47 -16.60 5.52
CA PRO A 127 -2.96 -17.94 5.24
C PRO A 127 -3.40 -18.59 6.56
N ASP A 128 -4.58 -19.22 6.53
CA ASP A 128 -5.11 -19.98 7.65
C ASP A 128 -4.32 -21.29 7.79
N PRO A 129 -3.60 -21.50 8.90
CA PRO A 129 -2.79 -22.70 9.08
C PRO A 129 -3.64 -23.99 9.11
N GLU A 130 -4.93 -23.92 9.48
CA GLU A 130 -5.83 -25.08 9.50
C GLU A 130 -6.49 -25.35 8.15
N ARG A 131 -6.56 -24.34 7.28
CA ARG A 131 -7.09 -24.50 5.91
C ARG A 131 -6.06 -25.05 4.93
N GLY A 132 -4.89 -25.45 5.44
CA GLY A 132 -3.89 -26.30 4.81
C GLY A 132 -3.88 -26.24 3.30
N GLU A 133 -3.16 -25.28 2.73
CA GLU A 133 -2.59 -25.56 1.41
C GLU A 133 -1.78 -26.86 1.59
N PRO A 134 -2.06 -27.91 0.79
CA PRO A 134 -1.23 -29.10 0.82
C PRO A 134 0.22 -28.63 0.67
N PRO A 135 1.18 -29.23 1.39
CA PRO A 135 2.58 -28.92 1.18
C PRO A 135 2.81 -28.92 -0.32
N ALA A 136 3.45 -27.88 -0.85
CA ALA A 136 3.94 -27.89 -2.21
C ALA A 136 5.01 -28.99 -2.28
N GLU A 137 4.58 -30.24 -2.38
CA GLU A 137 5.42 -31.32 -2.87
C GLU A 137 5.91 -30.82 -4.21
N ALA A 138 7.22 -30.62 -4.32
CA ALA A 138 7.84 -30.26 -5.57
C ALA A 138 7.30 -31.24 -6.62
N PRO A 139 6.61 -30.76 -7.68
CA PRO A 139 6.04 -31.65 -8.66
C PRO A 139 7.14 -32.59 -9.14
N ALA A 140 6.83 -33.87 -9.36
CA ALA A 140 7.75 -34.89 -9.86
C ALA A 140 8.38 -34.56 -11.25
N TRP A 141 8.19 -33.34 -11.72
CA TRP A 141 8.59 -32.75 -12.98
C TRP A 141 9.70 -31.70 -12.81
N SER A 142 10.32 -31.55 -11.63
CA SER A 142 11.39 -30.57 -11.40
C SER A 142 12.56 -30.69 -12.38
N ASP A 143 12.77 -31.88 -12.95
CA ASP A 143 13.82 -32.17 -13.94
C ASP A 143 13.29 -32.34 -15.37
N VAL A 144 12.01 -32.07 -15.63
CA VAL A 144 11.39 -32.22 -16.95
C VAL A 144 11.17 -30.86 -17.58
N ALA A 145 11.64 -30.68 -18.82
CA ALA A 145 11.35 -29.48 -19.59
C ALA A 145 9.84 -29.34 -19.82
N VAL A 146 9.23 -28.37 -19.16
CA VAL A 146 7.81 -28.02 -19.32
C VAL A 146 7.66 -26.94 -20.40
N PRO A 147 6.71 -27.07 -21.34
CA PRO A 147 6.49 -26.04 -22.35
C PRO A 147 5.84 -24.79 -21.73
N LEU A 148 6.48 -23.64 -21.90
CA LEU A 148 5.92 -22.34 -21.52
C LEU A 148 5.16 -21.74 -22.71
N VAL A 149 3.82 -21.87 -22.67
CA VAL A 149 2.97 -21.50 -23.80
C VAL A 149 2.57 -20.03 -23.71
N LEU A 150 2.78 -19.28 -24.79
CA LEU A 150 2.42 -17.87 -24.92
C LEU A 150 1.41 -17.66 -26.03
N SER A 151 0.47 -16.73 -25.82
CA SER A 151 -0.49 -16.32 -26.83
C SER A 151 -0.76 -14.82 -26.77
N ALA A 152 -1.09 -14.23 -27.91
CA ALA A 152 -1.50 -12.83 -28.00
C ALA A 152 -2.36 -12.62 -29.25
N LYS A 153 -3.12 -11.51 -29.28
CA LYS A 153 -4.03 -11.19 -30.39
C LYS A 153 -3.31 -10.76 -31.68
N SER A 154 -2.00 -10.52 -31.63
CA SER A 154 -1.18 -10.17 -32.80
C SER A 154 0.25 -10.75 -32.68
N PRO A 155 0.95 -10.96 -33.81
CA PRO A 155 2.35 -11.39 -33.79
C PRO A 155 3.29 -10.42 -33.05
N GLN A 156 3.00 -9.11 -33.10
CA GLN A 156 3.77 -8.11 -32.36
C GLN A 156 3.58 -8.28 -30.84
N ALA A 157 2.33 -8.35 -30.38
CA ALA A 157 2.04 -8.52 -28.96
C ALA A 157 2.61 -9.84 -28.42
N LEU A 158 2.66 -10.91 -29.23
CA LEU A 158 3.28 -12.17 -28.84
C LEU A 158 4.79 -12.00 -28.59
N ARG A 159 5.49 -11.27 -29.46
CA ARG A 159 6.93 -10.97 -29.28
C ARG A 159 7.18 -10.10 -28.05
N GLU A 160 6.30 -9.14 -27.78
CA GLU A 160 6.38 -8.28 -26.60
C GLU A 160 6.18 -9.10 -25.31
N GLN A 161 5.18 -10.00 -25.27
CA GLN A 161 4.96 -10.92 -24.14
C GLN A 161 6.14 -11.85 -23.91
N ALA A 162 6.69 -12.45 -24.97
CA ALA A 162 7.87 -13.31 -24.86
C ALA A 162 9.09 -12.53 -24.33
N SER A 163 9.28 -11.30 -24.79
CA SER A 163 10.38 -10.44 -24.33
C SER A 163 10.20 -10.00 -22.87
N ALA A 164 8.97 -9.68 -22.46
CA ALA A 164 8.65 -9.32 -21.08
C ALA A 164 8.88 -10.48 -20.13
N LEU A 165 8.39 -11.68 -20.47
CA LEU A 165 8.59 -12.88 -19.66
C LEU A 165 10.06 -13.28 -19.58
N SER A 166 10.78 -13.26 -20.71
CA SER A 166 12.23 -13.54 -20.72
C SER A 166 13.02 -12.55 -19.88
N ARG A 167 12.60 -11.28 -19.82
CA ARG A 167 13.22 -10.29 -18.93
C ARG A 167 12.90 -10.60 -17.46
N HIS A 168 11.63 -10.81 -17.15
CA HIS A 168 11.15 -11.14 -15.81
C HIS A 168 11.90 -12.34 -15.20
N LEU A 169 11.99 -13.45 -15.93
CA LEU A 169 12.67 -14.66 -15.46
C LEU A 169 14.19 -14.50 -15.28
N ARG A 170 14.81 -13.56 -16.01
CA ARG A 170 16.23 -13.24 -15.81
C ARG A 170 16.45 -12.33 -14.61
N ASP A 171 15.53 -11.41 -14.37
CA ASP A 171 15.60 -10.46 -13.27
C ASP A 171 15.19 -11.10 -11.92
N HIS A 172 14.42 -12.21 -11.98
CA HIS A 172 13.89 -12.95 -10.82
C HIS A 172 14.13 -14.47 -10.92
N PRO A 173 15.40 -14.93 -10.92
CA PRO A 173 15.73 -16.35 -11.06
C PRO A 173 15.25 -17.22 -9.88
N GLU A 174 14.89 -16.59 -8.76
CA GLU A 174 14.34 -17.22 -7.56
C GLU A 174 12.84 -17.52 -7.66
N GLU A 175 12.12 -16.90 -8.59
CA GLU A 175 10.68 -17.14 -8.74
C GLU A 175 10.41 -18.49 -9.42
N PRO A 176 9.60 -19.36 -8.82
CA PRO A 176 9.20 -20.60 -9.47
C PRO A 176 8.31 -20.31 -10.68
N LEU A 177 8.56 -21.04 -11.77
CA LEU A 177 7.76 -21.03 -13.01
C LEU A 177 6.44 -21.80 -12.87
#